data_AF-A0A4S4EG34-F1
#
_entry.id   AF-A0A4S4EG34-F1
#
_cell.length_a   1.000
_cell.length_b   1.000
_cell.length_c   1.000
_cell.angle_alpha   90.00
_cell.angle_beta   90.00
_cell.angle_gamma   90.00
#
_symmetry.space_group_name_H-M   'P 1'
#
loop_
_entity.id
_entity.type
_entity.pdbx_description
1 polymer ?
#
loop_
_entity_poly.entity_id
_entity_poly.type
_entity_poly.pdbx_seq_one_letter_code
_entity_poly.pdbx_strand_id
1 'polypeptide(L)'
;MGSIMIDPLEVHLLDFPNIVIKGSELQLPFQACLKIKKFSDLILKATEPQMVLFNIYDDWLKSISSYTAFSRLILILRALHVNNEKAKMLLKPDKTIVTEPHHIWPSLSDDQWMKTMPKKNNVNTSALTQSEIRDIILGAEITPPSQQRQQIAEIEKQAKEASQLIAVTTRTTNVYGDELIVTTTSPYEQNAFRSKTDWHMRAISATNLYLRVNHIYVNSEDIKPGVALLSWTNDESDPQYERSVEAFSVLSHVTQR
;
A
#
# COMPACT_ATOMS: atom_id res chain seq x y z
N MET A 1 5.59 1.90 -0.26
CA MET A 1 6.65 2.92 -0.45
C MET A 1 6.28 3.99 -1.47
N GLY A 2 5.47 3.70 -2.51
CA GLY A 2 5.19 4.61 -3.61
C GLY A 2 4.51 5.94 -3.26
N SER A 3 3.82 6.06 -2.12
CA SER A 3 3.14 7.31 -1.73
C SER A 3 4.03 8.31 -0.99
N ILE A 4 5.09 7.88 -0.29
CA ILE A 4 5.84 8.75 0.64
C ILE A 4 6.78 9.72 -0.09
N MET A 5 7.25 9.36 -1.29
CA MET A 5 8.17 10.18 -2.07
C MET A 5 7.49 11.07 -3.10
N ILE A 6 6.18 10.91 -3.34
CA ILE A 6 5.46 11.72 -4.34
C ILE A 6 5.34 13.16 -3.85
N ASP A 7 4.81 13.37 -2.64
CA ASP A 7 4.57 14.72 -2.12
C ASP A 7 5.84 15.59 -2.07
N PRO A 8 7.01 15.10 -1.59
CA PRO A 8 8.24 15.90 -1.62
C PRO A 8 8.72 16.20 -3.04
N LEU A 9 8.59 15.25 -3.98
CA LEU A 9 9.01 15.45 -5.36
C LEU A 9 8.11 16.46 -6.08
N GLU A 10 6.80 16.44 -5.81
CA GLU A 10 5.86 17.43 -6.38
C GLU A 10 6.22 18.85 -5.94
N VAL A 11 6.57 19.05 -4.67
CA VAL A 11 6.99 20.35 -4.14
C VAL A 11 8.30 20.82 -4.77
N HIS A 12 9.28 19.92 -4.96
CA HIS A 12 10.58 20.29 -5.53
C HIS A 12 10.57 20.46 -7.06
N LEU A 13 9.57 19.90 -7.76
CA LEU A 13 9.49 19.93 -9.22
C LEU A 13 8.43 20.92 -9.75
N LEU A 14 7.96 21.86 -8.92
CA LEU A 14 6.99 22.89 -9.31
C LEU A 14 7.43 23.73 -10.52
N ASP A 15 8.74 24.00 -10.65
CA ASP A 15 9.31 24.76 -11.77
C ASP A 15 9.34 23.95 -13.08
N PHE A 16 9.02 22.65 -13.04
CA PHE A 16 9.08 21.74 -14.19
C PHE A 16 7.71 21.12 -14.51
N PRO A 17 6.76 21.90 -15.04
CA PRO A 17 5.36 21.47 -15.24
C PRO A 17 5.18 20.32 -16.23
N ASN A 18 6.18 20.04 -17.07
CA ASN A 18 6.15 18.96 -18.06
C ASN A 18 6.61 17.60 -17.50
N ILE A 19 7.11 17.55 -16.25
CA ILE A 19 7.54 16.29 -15.62
C ILE A 19 6.34 15.65 -14.93
N VAL A 20 5.97 14.44 -15.39
CA VAL A 20 4.88 13.68 -14.80
C VAL A 20 5.42 12.74 -13.72
N ILE A 21 5.02 12.96 -12.47
CA ILE A 21 5.34 12.09 -11.34
C ILE A 21 4.27 11.01 -11.24
N LYS A 22 4.69 9.74 -11.20
CA LYS A 22 3.77 8.59 -11.07
C LYS A 22 4.26 7.62 -10.01
N GLY A 23 3.33 7.16 -9.18
CA GLY A 23 3.56 6.02 -8.31
C GLY A 23 3.60 4.71 -9.11
N SER A 24 4.44 3.77 -8.68
CA SER A 24 4.43 2.39 -9.20
C SER A 24 3.65 1.50 -8.23
N GLU A 25 2.69 0.74 -8.77
CA GLU A 25 2.05 -0.37 -8.04
C GLU A 25 2.97 -1.60 -7.94
N LEU A 26 3.95 -1.69 -8.85
CA LEU A 26 4.93 -2.77 -8.87
C LEU A 26 6.00 -2.53 -7.80
N GLN A 27 6.22 -3.55 -6.96
CA GLN A 27 7.32 -3.56 -6.00
C GLN A 27 8.60 -4.09 -6.65
N LEU A 28 9.34 -3.19 -7.30
CA LEU A 28 10.59 -3.52 -7.96
C LEU A 28 11.75 -3.61 -6.96
N PRO A 29 12.59 -4.68 -7.01
CA PRO A 29 13.62 -4.93 -6.01
C PRO A 29 14.91 -4.11 -6.24
N PHE A 30 14.81 -2.82 -6.55
CA PHE A 30 15.99 -1.97 -6.81
C PHE A 30 16.92 -1.81 -5.60
N GLN A 31 16.41 -1.96 -4.39
CA GLN A 31 17.23 -2.05 -3.18
C GLN A 31 18.28 -3.17 -3.24
N ALA A 32 18.03 -4.24 -4.02
CA ALA A 32 18.99 -5.33 -4.20
C ALA A 32 20.24 -4.90 -4.97
N CYS A 33 20.20 -3.78 -5.70
CA CYS A 33 21.40 -3.20 -6.33
C CYS A 33 22.49 -2.92 -5.29
N LEU A 34 22.12 -2.47 -4.09
CA LEU A 34 23.09 -2.20 -3.01
C LEU A 34 23.85 -3.45 -2.55
N LYS A 35 23.31 -4.65 -2.80
CA LYS A 35 23.97 -5.93 -2.47
C LYS A 35 25.06 -6.32 -3.50
N ILE A 36 25.16 -5.59 -4.61
CA ILE A 36 26.18 -5.82 -5.63
C ILE A 36 27.49 -5.22 -5.12
N LYS A 37 28.56 -6.03 -5.13
CA LYS A 37 29.86 -5.66 -4.56
C LYS A 37 30.40 -4.34 -5.11
N LYS A 38 30.29 -4.09 -6.41
CA LYS A 38 30.78 -2.85 -7.05
C LYS A 38 30.12 -1.60 -6.47
N PHE A 39 28.80 -1.63 -6.28
CA PHE A 39 28.06 -0.50 -5.70
C PHE A 39 28.30 -0.40 -4.20
N SER A 40 28.26 -1.53 -3.48
CA SER A 40 28.56 -1.59 -2.05
C SER A 40 29.94 -1.02 -1.72
N ASP A 41 30.98 -1.46 -2.43
CA ASP A 41 32.36 -1.02 -2.20
C ASP A 41 32.53 0.47 -2.52
N LEU A 42 31.85 0.98 -3.55
CA LEU A 42 31.90 2.39 -3.91
C LEU A 42 31.24 3.26 -2.83
N ILE A 43 30.07 2.85 -2.35
CA ILE A 43 29.33 3.57 -1.30
C ILE A 43 30.14 3.59 0.01
N LEU A 44 30.74 2.46 0.40
CA LEU A 44 31.54 2.37 1.62
C LEU A 44 32.84 3.16 1.57
N LYS A 45 33.40 3.38 0.37
CA LYS A 45 34.63 4.16 0.17
C LYS A 45 34.39 5.65 -0.06
N ALA A 46 33.14 6.07 -0.22
CA ALA A 46 32.82 7.47 -0.47
C ALA A 46 33.10 8.32 0.78
N THR A 47 33.96 9.34 0.63
CA THR A 47 34.28 10.30 1.68
C THR A 47 33.49 11.60 1.57
N GLU A 48 32.88 11.84 0.40
CA GLU A 48 32.12 13.04 0.07
C GLU A 48 30.89 12.70 -0.80
N PRO A 49 29.87 13.58 -0.84
CA PRO A 49 28.74 13.41 -1.75
C PRO A 49 29.18 13.50 -3.20
N GLN A 50 29.00 12.44 -3.96
CA GLN A 50 29.39 12.36 -5.37
C GLN A 50 28.28 11.73 -6.22
N MET A 51 28.14 12.23 -7.45
CA MET A 51 27.29 11.63 -8.47
C MET A 51 28.11 10.70 -9.34
N VAL A 52 27.67 9.45 -9.48
CA VAL A 52 28.37 8.44 -10.28
C VAL A 52 27.46 7.89 -11.37
N LEU A 53 27.97 7.84 -12.59
CA LEU A 53 27.25 7.32 -13.74
C LEU A 53 27.54 5.83 -13.94
N PHE A 54 26.49 5.02 -14.09
CA PHE A 54 26.59 3.60 -14.42
C PHE A 54 25.60 3.24 -15.53
N ASN A 55 26.03 2.37 -16.43
CA ASN A 55 25.12 1.67 -17.33
C ASN A 55 24.78 0.31 -16.74
N ILE A 56 23.57 0.15 -16.20
CA ILE A 56 23.15 -1.09 -15.52
C ILE A 56 22.99 -2.29 -16.46
N TYR A 57 22.90 -2.06 -17.77
CA TYR A 57 22.76 -3.13 -18.77
C TYR A 57 24.10 -3.58 -19.36
N ASP A 58 25.22 -2.94 -19.00
CA ASP A 58 26.51 -3.18 -19.65
C ASP A 58 26.33 -3.15 -21.19
N ASP A 59 26.68 -4.25 -21.86
CA ASP A 59 26.61 -4.42 -23.31
C ASP A 59 25.35 -5.15 -23.82
N TRP A 60 24.37 -5.45 -22.96
CA TRP A 60 23.22 -6.28 -23.34
C TRP A 60 22.41 -5.71 -24.51
N LEU A 61 22.32 -4.38 -24.63
CA LEU A 61 21.56 -3.73 -25.69
C LEU A 61 22.14 -3.96 -27.11
N LYS A 62 23.35 -4.54 -27.23
CA LYS A 62 23.92 -4.93 -28.53
C LYS A 62 23.25 -6.18 -29.10
N SER A 63 22.81 -7.12 -28.25
CA SER A 63 22.22 -8.40 -28.68
C SER A 63 20.73 -8.55 -28.38
N ILE A 64 20.21 -7.85 -27.35
CA ILE A 64 18.82 -7.97 -26.92
C ILE A 64 18.09 -6.63 -26.84
N SER A 65 16.76 -6.67 -26.94
CA SER A 65 15.90 -5.48 -26.79
C SER A 65 15.95 -4.92 -25.36
N SER A 66 15.60 -3.63 -25.22
CA SER A 66 15.48 -2.97 -23.91
C SER A 66 14.47 -3.66 -22.98
N TYR A 67 13.37 -4.18 -23.53
CA TYR A 67 12.37 -4.95 -22.77
C TYR A 67 12.96 -6.24 -22.18
N THR A 68 13.72 -6.99 -22.99
CA THR A 68 14.38 -8.22 -22.56
C THR A 68 15.48 -7.92 -21.54
N ALA A 69 16.26 -6.85 -21.75
CA ALA A 69 17.31 -6.41 -20.84
C ALA A 69 16.75 -6.01 -19.47
N PHE A 70 15.65 -5.25 -19.46
CA PHE A 70 14.95 -4.88 -18.23
C PHE A 70 14.40 -6.12 -17.52
N SER A 71 13.77 -7.04 -18.24
CA SER A 71 13.25 -8.29 -17.67
C SER A 71 14.37 -9.14 -17.05
N ARG A 72 15.52 -9.23 -17.73
CA ARG A 72 16.73 -9.91 -17.24
C ARG A 72 17.25 -9.25 -15.97
N LEU A 73 17.34 -7.93 -15.94
CA LEU A 73 17.75 -7.17 -14.76
C LEU A 73 16.84 -7.45 -13.55
N ILE A 74 15.52 -7.34 -13.72
CA ILE A 74 14.57 -7.55 -12.63
C ILE A 74 14.64 -8.99 -12.09
N LEU A 75 14.83 -9.98 -12.96
CA LEU A 75 15.04 -11.37 -12.54
C LEU A 75 16.27 -11.54 -11.66
N ILE A 76 17.40 -10.95 -12.07
CA ILE A 76 18.65 -11.02 -11.31
C ILE A 76 18.50 -10.29 -9.97
N LEU A 77 17.97 -9.07 -9.97
CA LEU A 77 17.75 -8.30 -8.75
C LEU A 77 16.79 -9.00 -7.78
N ARG A 78 15.75 -9.65 -8.30
CA ARG A 78 14.83 -10.45 -7.48
C ARG A 78 15.50 -11.68 -6.91
N ALA A 79 16.33 -12.38 -7.68
CA ALA A 79 17.12 -13.51 -7.18
C ALA A 79 18.07 -13.05 -6.06
N LEU A 80 18.77 -11.93 -6.23
CA LEU A 80 19.63 -11.32 -5.20
C LEU A 80 18.86 -10.83 -3.98
N HIS A 81 17.62 -10.38 -4.16
CA HIS A 81 16.74 -9.97 -3.07
C HIS A 81 16.36 -11.18 -2.20
N VAL A 82 15.92 -12.29 -2.83
CA VAL A 82 15.42 -13.50 -2.16
C VAL A 82 16.56 -14.35 -1.58
N ASN A 83 17.59 -14.68 -2.37
CA ASN A 83 18.73 -15.47 -1.92
C ASN A 83 20.02 -14.99 -2.60
N ASN A 84 20.74 -14.14 -1.87
CA ASN A 84 21.96 -13.49 -2.36
C ASN A 84 23.07 -14.51 -2.71
N GLU A 85 23.32 -15.47 -1.83
CA GLU A 85 24.40 -16.45 -2.02
C GLU A 85 24.16 -17.34 -3.24
N LYS A 86 22.95 -17.92 -3.35
CA LYS A 86 22.59 -18.76 -4.49
C LYS A 86 22.60 -17.96 -5.81
N ALA A 87 22.13 -16.72 -5.79
CA ALA A 87 22.16 -15.86 -6.97
C ALA A 87 23.58 -15.52 -7.41
N LYS A 88 24.50 -15.23 -6.47
CA LYS A 88 25.92 -15.00 -6.79
C LYS A 88 26.60 -16.23 -7.37
N MET A 89 26.32 -17.42 -6.83
CA MET A 89 26.82 -18.69 -7.38
C MET A 89 26.29 -18.93 -8.80
N LEU A 90 25.02 -18.61 -9.07
CA LEU A 90 24.43 -18.74 -10.41
C LEU A 90 25.01 -17.75 -11.42
N LEU A 91 25.34 -16.53 -10.99
CA LEU A 91 25.96 -15.52 -11.85
C LEU A 91 27.42 -15.85 -12.18
N LYS A 92 28.14 -16.52 -11.28
CA LYS A 92 29.54 -16.94 -11.48
C LYS A 92 29.71 -18.43 -11.20
N PRO A 93 29.22 -19.31 -12.09
CA PRO A 93 29.33 -20.76 -11.89
C PRO A 93 30.76 -21.27 -12.05
N ASP A 94 31.53 -20.68 -12.97
CA ASP A 94 32.90 -21.07 -13.28
C ASP A 94 33.90 -19.94 -13.00
N LYS A 95 35.11 -20.31 -12.55
CA LYS A 95 36.21 -19.36 -12.29
C LYS A 95 36.74 -18.67 -13.56
N THR A 96 36.42 -19.21 -14.73
CA THR A 96 36.80 -18.65 -16.03
C THR A 96 36.01 -17.39 -16.39
N ILE A 97 34.80 -17.23 -15.81
CA ILE A 97 33.91 -16.12 -16.11
C ILE A 97 34.36 -14.91 -15.29
N VAL A 98 35.03 -13.99 -15.97
CA VAL A 98 35.45 -12.71 -15.40
C VAL A 98 34.41 -11.63 -15.64
N THR A 99 34.34 -10.70 -14.70
CA THR A 99 33.59 -9.45 -14.85
C THR A 99 34.60 -8.39 -15.27
N GLU A 100 34.34 -7.72 -16.38
CA GLU A 100 35.22 -6.64 -16.83
C GLU A 100 35.20 -5.47 -15.84
N PRO A 101 36.28 -4.69 -15.70
CA PRO A 101 36.36 -3.62 -14.70
C PRO A 101 35.25 -2.55 -14.85
N HIS A 102 34.83 -2.28 -16.08
CA HIS A 102 33.78 -1.31 -16.38
C HIS A 102 32.37 -1.91 -16.29
N HIS A 103 32.23 -3.24 -16.42
CA HIS A 103 30.96 -3.94 -16.30
C HIS A 103 30.52 -4.18 -14.86
N ILE A 104 29.21 -4.36 -14.68
CA ILE A 104 28.59 -4.73 -13.40
C ILE A 104 28.38 -6.24 -13.36
N TRP A 105 27.96 -6.82 -14.49
CA TRP A 105 27.61 -8.21 -14.63
C TRP A 105 28.75 -9.03 -15.25
N PRO A 106 28.82 -10.34 -14.99
CA PRO A 106 29.80 -11.22 -15.62
C PRO A 106 29.60 -11.30 -17.14
N SER A 107 30.69 -11.37 -17.92
CA SER A 107 30.62 -11.50 -19.37
C SER A 107 30.22 -12.93 -19.75
N LEU A 108 28.91 -13.14 -19.96
CA LEU A 108 28.30 -14.41 -20.35
C LEU A 108 27.77 -14.33 -21.79
N SER A 109 27.79 -15.45 -22.52
CA SER A 109 27.10 -15.56 -23.81
C SER A 109 25.57 -15.62 -23.64
N ASP A 110 24.81 -15.33 -24.70
CA ASP A 110 23.34 -15.33 -24.61
C ASP A 110 22.75 -16.70 -24.22
N ASP A 111 23.38 -17.80 -24.65
CA ASP A 111 23.00 -19.16 -24.25
C ASP A 111 23.26 -19.41 -22.75
N GLN A 112 24.38 -18.92 -22.25
CA GLN A 112 24.70 -18.98 -20.82
C GLN A 112 23.74 -18.11 -20.00
N TRP A 113 23.35 -16.94 -20.50
CA TRP A 113 22.29 -16.13 -19.89
C TRP A 113 20.96 -16.87 -19.81
N MET A 114 20.58 -17.62 -20.86
CA MET A 114 19.36 -18.42 -20.84
C MET A 114 19.40 -19.54 -19.80
N LYS A 115 20.58 -20.16 -19.59
CA LYS A 115 20.78 -21.25 -18.62
C LYS A 115 20.92 -20.77 -17.17
N THR A 116 21.47 -19.58 -16.95
CA THR A 116 21.65 -18.97 -15.63
C THR A 116 20.36 -18.36 -15.07
N MET A 117 19.35 -18.14 -15.92
CA MET A 117 18.01 -17.79 -15.46
C MET A 117 17.50 -18.88 -14.51
N PRO A 118 17.16 -18.54 -13.26
CA PRO A 118 16.82 -19.52 -12.25
C PRO A 118 15.55 -20.29 -12.66
N LYS A 119 15.71 -21.57 -13.02
CA LYS A 119 14.61 -22.54 -13.03
C LYS A 119 14.11 -22.66 -11.58
N LYS A 120 12.85 -22.33 -11.31
CA LYS A 120 12.31 -22.38 -9.94
C LYS A 120 12.16 -23.83 -9.47
N ASN A 121 12.59 -24.01 -8.22
CA ASN A 121 12.29 -25.15 -7.35
C ASN A 121 10.82 -25.58 -7.43
N ASN A 122 10.57 -26.88 -7.57
CA ASN A 122 9.39 -27.64 -7.11
C ASN A 122 7.98 -27.02 -7.24
N VAL A 123 7.76 -26.11 -8.19
CA VAL A 123 6.44 -25.60 -8.57
C VAL A 123 6.20 -26.05 -9.99
N ASN A 124 5.08 -26.75 -10.24
CA ASN A 124 4.69 -27.22 -11.56
C ASN A 124 4.51 -26.03 -12.51
N THR A 125 5.53 -25.75 -13.32
CA THR A 125 5.56 -24.64 -14.29
C THR A 125 4.53 -24.77 -15.40
N SER A 126 3.90 -25.94 -15.53
CA SER A 126 2.78 -26.19 -16.44
C SER A 126 1.45 -25.58 -15.99
N ALA A 127 1.35 -25.16 -14.72
CA ALA A 127 0.11 -24.60 -14.15
C ALA A 127 0.05 -23.05 -14.19
N LEU A 128 1.12 -22.37 -14.60
CA LEU A 128 1.21 -20.91 -14.61
C LEU A 128 1.19 -20.37 -16.04
N THR A 129 0.35 -19.38 -16.27
CA THR A 129 0.31 -18.60 -17.51
C THR A 129 1.50 -17.63 -17.59
N GLN A 130 1.87 -17.21 -18.80
CA GLN A 130 2.98 -16.26 -19.02
C GLN A 130 2.75 -14.90 -18.33
N SER A 131 1.48 -14.49 -18.19
CA SER A 131 1.07 -13.31 -17.43
C SER A 131 1.35 -13.48 -15.94
N GLU A 132 0.98 -14.61 -15.35
CA GLU A 132 1.25 -14.87 -13.93
C GLU A 132 2.74 -14.91 -13.65
N ILE A 133 3.53 -15.57 -14.51
CA ILE A 133 5.00 -15.59 -14.36
C ILE A 133 5.57 -14.16 -14.36
N ARG A 134 5.11 -13.30 -15.29
CA ARG A 134 5.48 -11.89 -15.36
C ARG A 134 5.09 -11.15 -14.08
N ASP A 135 3.89 -11.38 -13.56
CA ASP A 135 3.38 -10.72 -12.36
C ASP A 135 4.14 -11.17 -11.10
N ILE A 136 4.52 -12.46 -11.01
CA ILE A 136 5.40 -13.00 -9.94
C ILE A 136 6.77 -12.32 -10.00
N ILE A 137 7.28 -12.02 -11.19
CA ILE A 137 8.60 -11.42 -11.42
C ILE A 137 8.58 -9.90 -11.31
N LEU A 138 7.44 -9.25 -11.53
CA LEU A 138 7.28 -7.81 -11.36
C LEU A 138 6.80 -7.42 -9.96
N GLY A 139 6.38 -8.40 -9.15
CA GLY A 139 6.02 -8.17 -7.75
C GLY A 139 4.63 -7.62 -7.58
N ALA A 140 3.72 -8.01 -8.48
CA ALA A 140 2.31 -7.94 -8.18
C ALA A 140 2.04 -8.82 -6.96
N GLU A 141 1.17 -8.37 -6.04
CA GLU A 141 0.66 -9.21 -4.96
C GLU A 141 -0.14 -10.36 -5.58
N ILE A 142 0.55 -11.46 -5.83
CA ILE A 142 -0.14 -12.71 -6.11
C ILE A 142 -0.63 -13.17 -4.76
N THR A 143 -1.86 -12.78 -4.45
CA THR A 143 -2.66 -13.51 -3.48
C THR A 143 -2.47 -14.97 -3.88
N PRO A 144 -1.98 -15.84 -2.97
CA PRO A 144 -1.95 -17.27 -3.25
C PRO A 144 -3.30 -17.63 -3.85
N PRO A 145 -3.39 -18.49 -4.89
CA PRO A 145 -4.68 -19.08 -5.22
C PRO A 145 -5.14 -19.76 -3.94
N SER A 146 -6.01 -19.09 -3.19
CA SER A 146 -6.56 -19.66 -1.98
C SER A 146 -7.24 -20.94 -2.45
N GLN A 147 -7.20 -22.00 -1.63
CA GLN A 147 -7.98 -23.21 -1.94
C GLN A 147 -9.44 -22.84 -2.28
N GLN A 148 -9.93 -21.72 -1.72
CA GLN A 148 -11.15 -21.02 -2.11
C GLN A 148 -11.26 -20.70 -3.61
N ARG A 149 -10.28 -20.06 -4.27
CA ARG A 149 -10.35 -19.78 -5.73
C ARG A 149 -10.32 -21.05 -6.58
N GLN A 150 -9.60 -22.08 -6.15
CA GLN A 150 -9.60 -23.39 -6.82
C GLN A 150 -10.95 -24.10 -6.66
N GLN A 151 -11.51 -24.08 -5.45
CA GLN A 151 -12.86 -24.58 -5.17
C GLN A 151 -13.92 -23.77 -5.94
N ILE A 152 -13.78 -22.45 -6.08
CA ILE A 152 -14.70 -21.61 -6.85
C ILE A 152 -14.65 -21.98 -8.33
N ALA A 153 -13.47 -22.22 -8.91
CA ALA A 153 -13.36 -22.66 -10.30
C ALA A 153 -13.93 -24.09 -10.51
N GLU A 154 -13.77 -24.99 -9.54
CA GLU A 154 -14.41 -26.32 -9.55
C GLU A 154 -15.94 -26.24 -9.39
N ILE A 155 -16.43 -25.36 -8.53
CA ILE A 155 -17.86 -25.10 -8.32
C ILE A 155 -18.47 -24.40 -9.54
N GLU A 156 -17.79 -23.44 -10.18
CA GLU A 156 -18.25 -22.80 -11.42
C GLU A 156 -18.29 -23.80 -12.59
N LYS A 157 -17.33 -24.73 -12.64
CA LYS A 157 -17.32 -25.81 -13.63
C LYS A 157 -18.49 -26.78 -13.40
N GLN A 158 -18.79 -27.13 -12.14
CA GLN A 158 -19.96 -27.94 -11.78
C GLN A 158 -21.30 -27.18 -11.95
N ALA A 159 -21.33 -25.87 -11.70
CA ALA A 159 -22.52 -25.03 -11.85
C ALA A 159 -22.88 -24.79 -13.32
N LYS A 160 -21.91 -24.84 -14.24
CA LYS A 160 -22.19 -24.89 -15.69
C LYS A 160 -22.86 -26.19 -16.13
N GLU A 161 -22.67 -27.28 -15.39
CA GLU A 161 -23.28 -28.58 -15.69
C GLU A 161 -24.65 -28.77 -14.99
N ALA A 162 -24.91 -28.05 -13.89
CA ALA A 162 -26.19 -28.04 -13.19
C ALA A 162 -26.91 -26.69 -13.36
N SER A 163 -27.48 -26.45 -14.55
CA SER A 163 -28.38 -25.33 -14.81
C SER A 163 -29.68 -25.45 -14.02
N GLN A 164 -29.68 -25.02 -12.75
CA GLN A 164 -30.83 -24.47 -12.02
C GLN A 164 -30.31 -23.43 -11.00
N LEU A 165 -30.12 -22.20 -11.46
CA LEU A 165 -29.76 -21.04 -10.62
C LEU A 165 -30.95 -20.66 -9.72
N ILE A 166 -30.84 -20.86 -8.40
CA ILE A 166 -31.71 -20.17 -7.44
C ILE A 166 -31.12 -18.76 -7.24
N ALA A 167 -31.55 -17.82 -8.06
CA ALA A 167 -31.24 -16.40 -7.87
C ALA A 167 -32.06 -15.86 -6.69
N VAL A 168 -31.40 -15.36 -5.64
CA VAL A 168 -32.08 -14.70 -4.53
C VAL A 168 -32.24 -13.23 -4.89
N THR A 169 -33.49 -12.81 -5.11
CA THR A 169 -33.83 -11.39 -5.32
C THR A 169 -34.10 -10.76 -3.96
N THR A 170 -33.31 -9.76 -3.59
CA THR A 170 -33.55 -8.97 -2.37
C THR A 170 -34.17 -7.64 -2.78
N ARG A 171 -35.39 -7.37 -2.30
CA ARG A 171 -36.08 -6.10 -2.52
C ARG A 171 -35.87 -5.18 -1.32
N THR A 172 -35.35 -3.99 -1.56
CA THR A 172 -35.19 -2.94 -0.54
C THR A 172 -35.72 -1.62 -1.06
N THR A 173 -36.26 -0.77 -0.20
CA THR A 173 -36.81 0.54 -0.58
C THR A 173 -35.86 1.65 -0.13
N ASN A 174 -35.60 2.62 -1.02
CA ASN A 174 -34.88 3.84 -0.65
C ASN A 174 -35.82 4.81 0.09
N VAL A 175 -35.27 5.81 0.77
CA VAL A 175 -35.98 6.86 1.53
C VAL A 175 -37.00 7.64 0.67
N TYR A 176 -36.83 7.62 -0.66
CA TYR A 176 -37.71 8.25 -1.65
C TYR A 176 -38.80 7.32 -2.22
N GLY A 177 -38.89 6.07 -1.76
CA GLY A 177 -39.92 5.11 -2.18
C GLY A 177 -39.57 4.30 -3.44
N ASP A 178 -38.41 4.51 -4.04
CA ASP A 178 -37.95 3.73 -5.19
C ASP A 178 -37.52 2.31 -4.78
N GLU A 179 -38.02 1.30 -5.50
CA GLU A 179 -37.68 -0.11 -5.28
C GLU A 179 -36.31 -0.45 -5.89
N LEU A 180 -35.35 -0.79 -5.02
CA LEU A 180 -34.07 -1.39 -5.39
C LEU A 180 -34.21 -2.91 -5.38
N ILE A 181 -34.22 -3.50 -6.58
CA ILE A 181 -34.23 -4.94 -6.78
C ILE A 181 -32.80 -5.36 -7.12
N VAL A 182 -32.13 -6.01 -6.18
CA VAL A 182 -30.78 -6.57 -6.40
C VAL A 182 -30.90 -8.08 -6.51
N THR A 183 -30.55 -8.59 -7.69
CA THR A 183 -30.52 -10.03 -7.98
C THR A 183 -29.12 -10.53 -7.77
N THR A 184 -28.88 -11.26 -6.68
CA THR A 184 -27.58 -11.83 -6.36
C THR A 184 -27.56 -13.29 -6.81
N THR A 185 -26.64 -13.62 -7.72
CA THR A 185 -26.51 -14.98 -8.29
C THR A 185 -25.44 -15.81 -7.58
N SER A 186 -24.59 -15.19 -6.74
CA SER A 186 -23.49 -15.86 -6.05
C SER A 186 -23.53 -15.67 -4.52
N PRO A 187 -23.41 -16.73 -3.71
CA PRO A 187 -23.31 -16.65 -2.25
C PRO A 187 -22.12 -15.80 -1.73
N TYR A 188 -21.11 -15.56 -2.58
CA TYR A 188 -19.93 -14.77 -2.23
C TYR A 188 -20.23 -13.27 -2.08
N GLU A 189 -21.11 -12.73 -2.92
CA GLU A 189 -21.44 -11.30 -2.93
C GLU A 189 -22.22 -10.89 -1.67
N GLN A 190 -22.91 -11.82 -1.00
CA GLN A 190 -23.61 -11.57 0.26
C GLN A 190 -22.67 -11.26 1.44
N ASN A 191 -21.43 -11.77 1.42
CA ASN A 191 -20.50 -11.64 2.54
C ASN A 191 -19.50 -10.47 2.40
N ALA A 192 -19.34 -9.91 1.19
CA ALA A 192 -18.24 -9.02 0.85
C ALA A 192 -18.64 -7.53 0.67
N PHE A 193 -19.85 -7.13 1.07
CA PHE A 193 -20.24 -5.73 1.02
C PHE A 193 -19.66 -4.94 2.22
N ARG A 194 -18.43 -4.44 2.07
CA ARG A 194 -17.83 -3.47 3.00
C ARG A 194 -17.35 -2.23 2.22
N SER A 195 -17.98 -1.07 2.45
CA SER A 195 -17.50 0.19 1.87
C SER A 195 -16.23 0.66 2.59
N LYS A 196 -15.19 1.05 1.84
CA LYS A 196 -13.89 1.52 2.37
C LYS A 196 -13.95 2.76 3.25
N THR A 197 -15.03 3.53 3.18
CA THR A 197 -15.24 4.70 4.03
C THR A 197 -16.25 4.34 5.09
N ASP A 198 -15.80 4.22 6.34
CA ASP A 198 -16.64 3.89 7.49
C ASP A 198 -17.46 5.12 7.95
N TRP A 199 -18.11 5.79 6.99
CA TRP A 199 -18.94 6.96 7.21
C TRP A 199 -20.12 6.62 8.11
N HIS A 200 -20.61 5.38 8.03
CA HIS A 200 -21.74 4.90 8.80
C HIS A 200 -21.40 4.82 10.30
N MET A 201 -20.27 4.19 10.67
CA MET A 201 -19.83 4.15 12.06
C MET A 201 -19.51 5.55 12.60
N ARG A 202 -18.92 6.43 11.77
CA ARG A 202 -18.69 7.84 12.16
C ARG A 202 -20.00 8.61 12.37
N ALA A 203 -21.00 8.41 11.52
CA ALA A 203 -22.30 9.05 11.64
C ALA A 203 -23.04 8.57 12.91
N ILE A 204 -23.02 7.27 13.20
CA ILE A 204 -23.57 6.70 14.45
C ILE A 204 -22.80 7.21 15.67
N SER A 205 -21.47 7.35 15.58
CA SER A 205 -20.69 7.87 16.70
C SER A 205 -20.96 9.36 16.94
N ALA A 206 -21.21 10.15 15.89
CA ALA A 206 -21.48 11.57 15.99
C ALA A 206 -22.80 11.88 16.73
N THR A 207 -23.79 10.99 16.70
CA THR A 207 -25.03 11.18 17.48
C THR A 207 -24.78 11.10 19.00
N ASN A 208 -23.66 10.52 19.44
CA ASN A 208 -23.26 10.47 20.85
C ASN A 208 -22.35 11.63 21.28
N LEU A 209 -22.08 12.60 20.40
CA LEU A 209 -21.16 13.71 20.70
C LEU A 209 -21.67 14.60 21.85
N TYR A 210 -22.99 14.74 22.00
CA TYR A 210 -23.60 15.53 23.08
C TYR A 210 -23.23 15.00 24.48
N LEU A 211 -22.97 13.70 24.63
CA LEU A 211 -22.52 13.12 25.91
C LEU A 211 -21.17 13.67 26.39
N ARG A 212 -20.35 14.19 25.46
CA ARG A 212 -19.06 14.81 25.79
C ARG A 212 -19.21 16.20 26.43
N VAL A 213 -20.38 16.83 26.32
CA VAL A 213 -20.68 18.14 26.92
C VAL A 213 -20.72 18.06 28.46
N ASN A 214 -20.93 16.86 29.03
CA ASN A 214 -20.90 16.64 30.48
C ASN A 214 -19.49 16.77 31.08
N HIS A 215 -18.44 16.65 30.26
CA HIS A 215 -17.04 16.70 30.70
C HIS A 215 -16.24 17.67 29.83
N ILE A 216 -16.46 18.97 30.06
CA ILE A 216 -15.71 20.04 29.40
C ILE A 216 -14.58 20.49 30.31
N TYR A 217 -13.34 20.30 29.85
CA TYR A 217 -12.16 20.84 30.50
C TYR A 217 -11.76 22.14 29.81
N VAL A 218 -11.62 23.21 30.59
CA VAL A 218 -11.15 24.51 30.11
C VAL A 218 -9.69 24.67 30.52
N ASN A 219 -8.82 25.03 29.57
CA ASN A 219 -7.42 25.34 29.90
C ASN A 219 -7.37 26.63 30.73
N SER A 220 -6.74 26.59 31.90
CA SER A 220 -6.70 27.68 32.86
C SER A 220 -5.68 28.78 32.53
N GLU A 221 -4.84 28.57 31.51
CA GLU A 221 -3.76 29.49 31.14
C GLU A 221 -4.25 30.81 30.50
N ASP A 222 -5.49 30.86 30.00
CA ASP A 222 -6.08 32.05 29.36
C ASP A 222 -7.00 32.88 30.28
N ILE A 223 -7.09 32.54 31.57
CA ILE A 223 -7.97 33.24 32.52
C ILE A 223 -7.31 34.54 33.00
N LYS A 224 -7.75 35.67 32.45
CA LYS A 224 -7.35 37.01 32.93
C LYS A 224 -7.78 37.19 34.40
N PRO A 225 -6.95 37.82 35.26
CA PRO A 225 -7.34 38.11 36.63
C PRO A 225 -8.59 39.00 36.65
N GLY A 226 -9.67 38.52 37.29
CA GLY A 226 -10.98 39.18 37.35
C GLY A 226 -12.10 38.50 36.54
N VAL A 227 -11.81 37.43 35.80
CA VAL A 227 -12.84 36.64 35.10
C VAL A 227 -13.22 35.42 35.94
N ALA A 228 -14.45 35.38 36.44
CA ALA A 228 -15.01 34.20 37.11
C ALA A 228 -15.61 33.24 36.07
N LEU A 229 -15.12 32.00 36.05
CA LEU A 229 -15.67 30.92 35.23
C LEU A 229 -16.85 30.28 35.98
N LEU A 230 -18.06 30.45 35.46
CA LEU A 230 -19.25 29.77 35.97
C LEU A 230 -19.44 28.48 35.18
N SER A 231 -18.97 27.36 35.74
CA SER A 231 -19.40 26.04 35.27
C SER A 231 -20.81 25.79 35.80
N TRP A 232 -21.78 25.78 34.89
CA TRP A 232 -23.15 25.41 35.20
C TRP A 232 -23.35 23.92 34.96
N THR A 233 -23.58 23.17 36.03
CA THR A 233 -24.12 21.82 35.98
C THR A 233 -25.60 21.92 36.32
N ASN A 234 -26.48 21.22 35.60
CA ASN A 234 -27.91 21.13 35.96
C ASN A 234 -28.16 20.13 37.10
N ASP A 235 -27.09 19.72 37.78
CA ASP A 235 -27.14 18.78 38.88
C ASP A 235 -27.26 19.55 40.20
N GLU A 236 -28.47 19.56 40.78
CA GLU A 236 -28.75 20.22 42.06
C GLU A 236 -27.99 19.57 43.24
N SER A 237 -27.41 18.38 43.05
CA SER A 237 -26.57 17.72 44.05
C SER A 237 -25.10 18.14 44.01
N ASP A 238 -24.69 18.93 43.01
CA ASP A 238 -23.33 19.46 42.89
C ASP A 238 -23.07 20.52 43.98
N PRO A 239 -22.04 20.37 44.83
CA PRO A 239 -21.68 21.37 45.83
C PRO A 239 -21.40 22.77 45.27
N GLN A 240 -21.12 22.91 43.97
CA GLN A 240 -20.94 24.19 43.28
C GLN A 240 -22.24 24.74 42.65
N TYR A 241 -23.35 24.00 42.67
CA TYR A 241 -24.63 24.43 42.12
C TYR A 241 -25.16 25.68 42.82
N GLU A 242 -25.27 25.68 44.15
CA GLU A 242 -25.77 26.84 44.90
C GLU A 242 -24.90 28.09 44.69
N ARG A 243 -23.58 27.92 44.62
CA ARG A 243 -22.63 29.02 44.40
C ARG A 243 -22.74 29.60 42.98
N SER A 244 -23.00 28.76 41.98
CA SER A 244 -23.17 29.21 40.60
C SER A 244 -24.51 29.94 40.41
N VAL A 245 -25.59 29.47 41.07
CA VAL A 245 -26.90 30.14 41.12
C VAL A 245 -26.82 31.51 41.80
N GLU A 246 -26.13 31.60 42.94
CA GLU A 246 -25.92 32.87 43.65
C GLU A 246 -25.11 33.86 42.81
N ALA A 247 -24.01 33.40 42.19
CA ALA A 247 -23.18 34.23 41.32
C ALA A 247 -23.95 34.73 40.09
N PHE A 248 -24.82 33.91 39.48
CA PHE A 248 -25.68 34.33 38.37
C PHE A 248 -26.75 35.32 38.79
N SER A 249 -27.37 35.13 39.96
CA SER A 249 -28.31 36.11 40.51
C SER A 249 -27.66 37.48 40.63
N VAL A 250 -26.46 37.55 41.24
CA VAL A 250 -25.70 38.80 41.39
C VAL A 250 -25.35 39.42 40.04
N LEU A 251 -24.86 38.62 39.08
CA LEU A 251 -24.50 39.13 37.75
C LEU A 251 -25.72 39.60 36.94
N SER A 252 -26.84 38.89 37.02
CA SER A 252 -28.07 39.23 36.30
C SER A 252 -28.64 40.58 36.73
N HIS A 253 -28.54 40.90 38.03
CA HIS A 253 -28.92 42.19 38.59
C HIS A 253 -28.00 43.34 38.16
N VAL A 254 -26.72 43.07 37.89
CA VAL A 254 -25.76 44.09 37.42
C VAL A 254 -25.95 44.41 35.93
N THR A 255 -26.36 43.44 35.12
CA THR A 255 -26.59 43.63 33.68
C THR A 255 -27.93 44.28 33.30
N GLN A 256 -28.87 44.43 34.24
CA GLN A 256 -30.16 45.10 34.03
C GLN A 256 -30.16 46.61 34.36
N ARG A 257 -28.99 47.25 34.41
CA ARG A 257 -28.84 48.71 34.55
C ARG A 257 -28.21 49.36 33.33
#